data_AF-A0A660NVJ4-F1
#
_entry.id   AF-A0A660NVJ4-F1
#
_cell.length_a   1.000
_cell.length_b   1.000
_cell.length_c   1.000
_cell.angle_alpha   90.00
_cell.angle_beta   90.00
_cell.angle_gamma   90.00
#
_symmetry.space_group_name_H-M   'P 1'
#
loop_
_entity.id
_entity.type
_entity.pdbx_description
1 polymer ?
#
loop_
_entity_poly.entity_id
_entity_poly.type
_entity_poly.pdbx_seq_one_letter_code
_entity_poly.pdbx_strand_id
1 'polypeptide(L)'
;MAKQEVVVIFDRKKVADKRGKGKVEVRVYISRTERKYISLGDVAPDELETFISSPKVCAIKKRCEQILAAMSVLDDKLSVEKFDSYYYETGDNPFAKSKNSVNFLQYMEQSIKQENIREGTRKHKICTLEAIRRFGQIKTTKDLTRENLVAFDQWLRDGTRSDVAINNYHKNFRIYTKRLATENVINIDPYDLVKFKRGKCKER
;
A
#
# COMPACT_ATOMS: atom_id res chain seq x y z
N MET A 1 23.89 1.20 -34.04
CA MET A 1 22.48 1.17 -33.63
C MET A 1 22.43 1.11 -32.12
N ALA A 2 21.87 2.13 -31.45
CA ALA A 2 21.77 2.14 -30.00
C ALA A 2 20.93 0.94 -29.55
N LYS A 3 21.55 0.05 -28.76
CA LYS A 3 20.88 -1.16 -28.25
C LYS A 3 19.81 -0.67 -27.27
N GLN A 4 18.53 -0.89 -27.58
CA GLN A 4 17.45 -0.49 -26.68
C GLN A 4 17.63 -1.16 -25.32
N GLU A 5 17.85 -0.35 -24.28
CA GLU A 5 18.09 -0.81 -22.91
C GLU A 5 16.82 -1.38 -22.27
N VAL A 6 15.65 -1.07 -22.82
CA VAL A 6 14.35 -1.54 -22.36
C VAL A 6 13.55 -2.15 -23.52
N VAL A 7 13.25 -3.45 -23.43
CA VAL A 7 12.56 -4.22 -24.47
C VAL A 7 11.36 -4.95 -23.89
N VAL A 8 10.21 -4.88 -24.55
CA VAL A 8 9.02 -5.66 -24.17
C VAL A 8 9.11 -7.05 -24.80
N ILE A 9 8.88 -8.10 -24.02
CA ILE A 9 8.95 -9.49 -24.43
C ILE A 9 7.61 -10.15 -24.11
N PHE A 10 7.09 -10.89 -25.07
CA PHE A 10 5.94 -11.75 -24.88
C PHE A 10 6.37 -13.21 -24.73
N ASP A 11 5.72 -13.90 -23.79
CA ASP A 11 5.79 -15.34 -23.57
C ASP A 11 7.20 -15.92 -23.53
N ARG A 12 8.08 -15.32 -22.71
CA ARG A 12 9.46 -15.82 -22.50
C ARG A 12 9.49 -17.32 -22.15
N LYS A 13 8.51 -17.79 -21.38
CA LYS A 13 8.44 -19.18 -20.90
C LYS A 13 7.76 -20.13 -21.91
N LYS A 14 7.33 -19.64 -23.08
CA LYS A 14 6.66 -20.42 -24.13
C LYS A 14 5.44 -21.20 -23.60
N VAL A 15 4.62 -20.56 -22.76
CA VAL A 15 3.45 -21.16 -22.10
C VAL A 15 2.14 -20.74 -22.76
N ALA A 16 2.15 -19.72 -23.63
CA ALA A 16 0.97 -19.23 -24.33
C ALA A 16 0.30 -20.34 -25.14
N ASP A 17 1.10 -21.17 -25.79
CA ASP A 17 0.62 -22.29 -26.62
C ASP A 17 -0.18 -23.34 -25.83
N LYS A 18 0.10 -23.48 -24.52
CA LYS A 18 -0.58 -24.44 -23.63
C LYS A 18 -1.77 -23.84 -22.87
N ARG A 19 -1.81 -22.52 -22.68
CA ARG A 19 -2.78 -21.84 -21.80
C ARG A 19 -3.68 -20.82 -22.52
N GLY A 20 -3.44 -20.58 -23.81
CA GLY A 20 -4.10 -19.53 -24.60
C GLY A 20 -3.68 -18.10 -24.23
N LYS A 21 -2.86 -17.91 -23.19
CA LYS A 21 -2.38 -16.59 -22.72
C LYS A 21 -0.89 -16.64 -22.40
N GLY A 22 -0.15 -15.64 -22.88
CA GLY A 22 1.28 -15.49 -22.63
C GLY A 22 1.58 -14.32 -21.69
N LYS A 23 2.69 -14.41 -20.96
CA LYS A 23 3.14 -13.31 -20.08
C LYS A 23 3.82 -12.23 -20.89
N VAL A 24 3.37 -10.99 -20.74
CA VAL A 24 4.07 -9.80 -21.22
C VAL A 24 5.02 -9.33 -20.11
N GLU A 25 6.31 -9.22 -20.42
CA GLU A 25 7.35 -8.81 -19.50
C GLU A 25 8.20 -7.70 -20.13
N VAL A 26 8.54 -6.65 -19.36
CA VAL A 26 9.55 -5.68 -19.76
C VAL A 26 10.91 -6.18 -19.29
N ARG A 27 11.84 -6.32 -20.23
CA ARG A 27 13.24 -6.63 -19.98
C ARG A 27 14.05 -5.34 -19.95
N VAL A 28 14.68 -5.07 -18.81
CA VAL A 28 15.56 -3.94 -18.60
C VAL A 28 17.00 -4.46 -18.54
N TYR A 29 17.86 -3.95 -19.41
CA TYR A 29 19.30 -4.18 -19.38
C TYR A 29 19.93 -3.19 -18.40
N ILE A 30 20.44 -3.70 -17.29
CA ILE A 30 21.11 -2.87 -16.27
C ILE A 30 22.62 -2.89 -16.53
N SER A 31 23.15 -4.03 -16.95
CA SER A 31 24.53 -4.15 -17.42
C SER A 31 24.63 -5.16 -18.57
N ARG A 32 25.85 -5.43 -19.06
CA ARG A 32 26.08 -6.46 -20.09
C ARG A 32 25.67 -7.85 -19.61
N THR A 33 25.77 -8.11 -18.30
CA THR A 33 25.51 -9.39 -17.65
C THR A 33 24.17 -9.40 -16.90
N GLU A 34 23.76 -8.28 -16.31
CA GLU A 34 22.56 -8.19 -15.47
C GLU A 34 21.33 -7.67 -16.21
N ARG A 35 20.21 -8.37 -16.00
CA ARG A 35 18.95 -8.09 -16.68
C ARG A 35 17.79 -8.26 -15.71
N LYS A 36 16.92 -7.26 -15.62
CA LYS A 36 15.68 -7.32 -14.83
C LYS A 36 14.50 -7.61 -15.74
N TYR A 37 13.57 -8.41 -15.22
CA TYR A 37 12.30 -8.71 -15.87
C TYR A 37 11.16 -8.20 -15.00
N ILE A 38 10.29 -7.37 -15.58
CA ILE A 38 9.13 -6.78 -14.92
C ILE A 38 7.89 -7.33 -15.61
N SER A 39 7.15 -8.21 -14.94
CA SER A 39 5.92 -8.77 -15.50
C SER A 39 4.80 -7.73 -15.52
N LEU A 40 4.16 -7.53 -16.67
CA LEU A 40 3.08 -6.57 -16.90
C LEU A 40 1.69 -7.20 -16.83
N GLY A 41 1.56 -8.47 -17.20
CA GLY A 41 0.31 -9.22 -17.18
C GLY A 41 0.31 -10.42 -18.12
N ASP A 42 -0.77 -11.20 -18.08
CA ASP A 42 -1.04 -12.30 -19.02
C ASP A 42 -2.02 -11.80 -20.09
N VAL A 43 -1.63 -11.89 -21.36
CA VAL A 43 -2.40 -11.37 -22.51
C VAL A 43 -2.49 -12.46 -23.58
N ALA A 44 -3.59 -12.48 -24.32
CA ALA A 44 -3.74 -13.36 -25.47
C ALA A 44 -2.90 -12.84 -26.67
N PRO A 45 -2.45 -13.69 -27.60
CA PRO A 45 -1.59 -13.27 -28.72
C PRO A 45 -2.23 -12.19 -29.61
N ASP A 46 -3.55 -12.25 -29.76
CA ASP A 46 -4.39 -11.33 -30.53
C ASP A 46 -4.50 -9.93 -29.90
N GLU A 47 -4.47 -9.84 -28.57
CA GLU A 47 -4.54 -8.55 -27.85
C GLU A 47 -3.15 -7.94 -27.59
N LEU A 48 -2.07 -8.61 -28.02
CA LEU A 48 -0.69 -8.24 -27.70
C LEU A 48 -0.32 -6.85 -28.23
N GLU A 49 -0.62 -6.56 -29.50
CA GLU A 49 -0.25 -5.27 -30.11
C GLU A 49 -0.96 -4.09 -29.44
N THR A 50 -2.24 -4.26 -29.11
CA THR A 50 -3.05 -3.28 -28.38
C THR A 50 -2.53 -3.09 -26.96
N PHE A 51 -2.10 -4.17 -26.31
CA PHE A 51 -1.55 -4.12 -24.96
C PHE A 51 -0.17 -3.45 -24.93
N ILE A 52 0.72 -3.74 -25.88
CA ILE A 52 2.04 -3.08 -26.01
C ILE A 52 1.86 -1.58 -26.28
N SER A 53 0.87 -1.22 -27.10
CA SER A 53 0.54 0.18 -27.41
C SER A 53 -0.25 0.86 -26.30
N SER A 54 -0.63 0.14 -25.24
CA SER A 54 -1.38 0.70 -24.13
C SER A 54 -0.58 1.80 -23.42
N PRO A 55 -1.23 2.90 -23.00
CA PRO A 55 -0.60 3.96 -22.21
C PRO A 55 0.13 3.43 -20.97
N LYS A 56 -0.37 2.33 -20.40
CA LYS A 56 0.21 1.64 -19.24
C LYS A 56 1.60 1.07 -19.54
N VAL A 57 1.77 0.41 -20.67
CA VAL A 57 3.04 -0.22 -21.06
C VAL A 57 4.05 0.83 -21.47
N CYS A 58 3.62 1.85 -22.23
CA CYS A 58 4.45 3.00 -22.58
C CYS A 58 4.96 3.75 -21.34
N ALA A 59 4.10 3.99 -20.34
CA ALA A 59 4.49 4.63 -19.10
C ALA A 59 5.55 3.82 -18.33
N ILE A 60 5.39 2.50 -18.26
CA ILE A 60 6.35 1.62 -17.57
C ILE A 60 7.68 1.57 -18.31
N LYS A 61 7.67 1.52 -19.65
CA LYS A 61 8.88 1.58 -20.46
C LYS A 61 9.65 2.89 -20.21
N LYS A 62 8.96 4.02 -20.32
CA LYS A 62 9.53 5.36 -20.09
C LYS A 62 10.10 5.50 -18.68
N ARG A 63 9.44 4.91 -17.67
CA ARG A 63 9.91 4.91 -16.29
C ARG A 63 11.21 4.12 -16.12
N CYS A 64 11.33 2.96 -16.76
CA CYS A 64 12.56 2.16 -16.70
C CYS A 64 13.73 2.91 -17.37
N GLU A 65 13.48 3.56 -18.50
CA GLU A 65 14.47 4.40 -19.19
C GLU A 65 14.92 5.58 -18.31
N GLN A 66 13.99 6.25 -17.63
CA GLN A 66 14.31 7.35 -16.70
C GLN A 66 15.16 6.91 -15.51
N ILE A 67 14.88 5.72 -14.96
CA ILE A 67 15.67 5.17 -13.84
C ILE A 67 17.09 4.84 -14.29
N LEU A 68 17.26 4.23 -15.47
CA LEU A 68 18.58 3.96 -16.03
C LEU A 68 19.35 5.25 -16.30
N ALA A 69 18.69 6.28 -16.85
CA ALA A 69 19.30 7.58 -17.06
C ALA A 69 19.75 8.22 -15.74
N ALA A 70 18.91 8.18 -14.69
CA ALA A 70 19.25 8.69 -13.37
C ALA A 70 20.47 7.98 -12.76
N MET A 71 20.57 6.65 -12.91
CA MET A 71 21.73 5.89 -12.45
C MET A 71 23.01 6.25 -13.17
N SER A 72 22.92 6.46 -14.50
CA SER A 72 24.07 6.88 -15.29
C SER A 72 24.53 8.29 -14.95
N VAL A 73 23.62 9.19 -14.52
CA VAL A 73 23.96 10.57 -14.12
C VAL A 73 24.58 10.61 -12.73
N LEU A 74 24.14 9.74 -11.82
CA LEU A 74 24.63 9.69 -10.43
C LEU A 74 25.93 8.88 -10.26
N ASP A 75 26.54 8.41 -11.35
CA ASP A 75 27.73 7.53 -11.39
C ASP A 75 27.59 6.30 -10.48
N ASP A 76 26.36 5.81 -10.34
CA ASP A 76 26.07 4.74 -9.43
C ASP A 76 26.41 3.38 -10.05
N LYS A 77 26.83 2.43 -9.20
CA LYS A 77 27.01 1.04 -9.62
C LYS A 77 25.68 0.52 -10.20
N LEU A 78 25.69 0.27 -11.50
CA LEU A 78 24.59 -0.34 -12.24
C LEU A 78 24.40 -1.79 -11.77
N SER A 79 23.57 -1.96 -10.73
CA SER A 79 23.18 -3.25 -10.15
C SER A 79 21.66 -3.36 -10.09
N VAL A 80 21.14 -4.58 -10.21
CA VAL A 80 19.72 -4.91 -9.99
C VAL A 80 19.20 -4.39 -8.65
N GLU A 81 19.99 -4.43 -7.59
CA GLU A 81 19.57 -3.99 -6.26
C GLU A 81 19.31 -2.49 -6.23
N LYS A 82 20.20 -1.73 -6.88
CA LYS A 82 20.03 -0.29 -7.03
C LYS A 82 18.86 0.01 -7.96
N PHE A 83 18.72 -0.72 -9.07
CA PHE A 83 17.55 -0.60 -9.92
C PHE A 83 16.26 -0.80 -9.15
N ASP A 84 16.19 -1.84 -8.32
CA ASP A 84 15.07 -2.11 -7.44
C ASP A 84 14.87 -0.98 -6.41
N SER A 85 15.93 -0.39 -5.86
CA SER A 85 15.79 0.75 -4.94
C SER A 85 15.16 1.97 -5.63
N TYR A 86 15.54 2.32 -6.87
CA TYR A 86 14.92 3.43 -7.60
C TYR A 86 13.52 3.08 -8.15
N TYR A 87 13.29 1.81 -8.48
CA TYR A 87 12.03 1.32 -9.00
C TYR A 87 10.98 1.16 -7.89
N TYR A 88 11.38 0.74 -6.69
CA TYR A 88 10.51 0.38 -5.55
C TYR A 88 10.63 1.31 -4.33
N GLU A 89 11.69 2.11 -4.13
CA GLU A 89 11.89 2.98 -2.95
C GLU A 89 12.08 4.48 -3.25
N THR A 90 11.76 5.26 -2.21
CA THR A 90 11.88 6.72 -1.99
C THR A 90 10.77 7.63 -2.53
N GLY A 91 10.29 8.47 -1.60
CA GLY A 91 9.03 9.22 -1.61
C GLY A 91 8.87 10.34 -2.64
N ASP A 92 9.68 10.35 -3.69
CA ASP A 92 9.65 11.36 -4.77
C ASP A 92 9.38 10.72 -6.16
N ASN A 93 8.89 9.47 -6.21
CA ASN A 93 8.62 8.77 -7.47
C ASN A 93 7.11 8.78 -7.82
N PRO A 94 6.65 9.59 -8.79
CA PRO A 94 5.23 9.79 -9.11
C PRO A 94 4.50 8.58 -9.73
N PHE A 95 5.18 7.44 -9.92
CA PHE A 95 4.61 6.24 -10.54
C PHE A 95 4.86 4.95 -9.74
N ALA A 96 5.35 5.05 -8.49
CA ALA A 96 5.43 3.89 -7.61
C ALA A 96 4.04 3.24 -7.53
N LYS A 97 3.95 1.92 -7.77
CA LYS A 97 2.78 1.14 -7.35
C LYS A 97 2.84 1.08 -5.82
N SER A 98 2.42 2.16 -5.17
CA SER A 98 2.00 2.07 -3.79
C SER A 98 0.80 1.13 -3.77
N LYS A 99 0.95 -0.02 -3.10
CA LYS A 99 -0.15 -0.38 -2.20
C LYS A 99 -0.17 0.75 -1.19
N ASN A 100 -0.99 1.78 -1.48
CA ASN A 100 -1.17 2.99 -0.70
C ASN A 100 -1.18 2.65 0.79
N SER A 101 -0.02 2.77 1.45
CA SER A 101 0.02 2.87 2.89
C SER A 101 -0.40 4.30 3.21
N VAL A 102 -1.70 4.58 3.06
CA VAL A 102 -2.28 5.86 3.43
C VAL A 102 -1.91 6.09 4.89
N ASN A 103 -1.47 7.31 5.21
CA ASN A 103 -1.25 7.67 6.60
C ASN A 103 -2.62 7.64 7.30
N PHE A 104 -2.82 6.62 8.14
CA PHE A 104 -4.10 6.37 8.78
C PHE A 104 -4.48 7.53 9.73
N LEU A 105 -3.50 8.09 10.43
CA LEU A 105 -3.70 9.21 11.34
C LEU A 105 -4.18 10.44 10.59
N GLN A 106 -3.56 10.74 9.44
CA GLN A 106 -3.96 11.87 8.60
C GLN A 106 -5.36 11.66 8.00
N TYR A 107 -5.65 10.44 7.53
CA TYR A 107 -6.98 10.10 7.03
C TYR A 107 -8.06 10.29 8.10
N MET A 108 -7.82 9.81 9.31
CA MET A 108 -8.75 9.96 10.43
C MET A 108 -8.93 11.43 10.82
N GLU A 109 -7.85 12.21 10.87
CA GLU A 109 -7.92 13.65 11.16
C GLU A 109 -8.73 14.42 10.11
N GLN A 110 -8.46 14.19 8.82
CA GLN A 110 -9.20 14.82 7.72
C GLN A 110 -10.67 14.41 7.72
N SER A 111 -10.95 13.13 7.97
CA SER A 111 -12.31 12.61 8.08
C SER A 111 -13.08 13.29 9.23
N ILE A 112 -12.45 13.48 10.40
CA ILE A 112 -13.07 14.21 11.52
C ILE A 112 -13.36 15.65 11.13
N LYS A 113 -12.42 16.33 10.44
CA LYS A 113 -12.58 17.74 10.02
C LYS A 113 -13.76 17.90 9.04
N GLN A 114 -13.87 17.00 8.06
CA GLN A 114 -14.91 17.04 7.02
C GLN A 114 -16.30 16.59 7.52
N GLU A 115 -16.35 15.72 8.53
CA GLU A 115 -17.62 15.26 9.10
C GLU A 115 -18.42 16.41 9.75
N ASN A 116 -19.70 16.53 9.40
CA ASN A 116 -20.64 17.42 10.08
C ASN A 116 -21.20 16.73 11.34
N ILE A 117 -20.52 16.92 12.48
CA ILE A 117 -20.86 16.31 13.77
C ILE A 117 -20.85 17.33 14.92
N ARG A 118 -21.66 17.07 15.95
CA ARG A 118 -21.69 17.86 17.19
C ARG A 118 -20.32 17.88 17.88
N GLU A 119 -20.00 18.99 18.54
CA GLU A 119 -18.69 19.20 19.16
C GLU A 119 -18.31 18.13 20.19
N GLY A 120 -19.26 17.67 21.02
CA GLY A 120 -19.01 16.60 21.98
C GLY A 120 -18.53 15.31 21.30
N THR A 121 -19.20 14.89 20.23
CA THR A 121 -18.81 13.73 19.43
C THR A 121 -17.47 13.93 18.74
N ARG A 122 -17.19 15.15 18.24
CA ARG A 122 -15.91 15.53 17.64
C ARG A 122 -14.77 15.38 18.65
N LYS A 123 -14.94 15.88 19.88
CA LYS A 123 -13.94 15.75 20.96
C LYS A 123 -13.62 14.29 21.28
N HIS A 124 -14.61 13.40 21.33
CA HIS A 124 -14.37 11.97 21.56
C HIS A 124 -13.58 11.29 20.44
N LYS A 125 -13.86 11.64 19.17
CA LYS A 125 -13.09 11.15 18.02
C LYS A 125 -11.65 11.67 18.04
N ILE A 126 -11.44 12.95 18.37
CA ILE A 126 -10.09 13.54 18.53
C ILE A 126 -9.33 12.87 19.67
N CYS A 127 -9.96 12.61 20.82
CA CYS A 127 -9.33 11.86 21.92
C CYS A 127 -8.88 10.46 21.47
N THR A 128 -9.66 9.80 20.61
CA THR A 128 -9.30 8.50 20.05
C THR A 128 -8.08 8.62 19.12
N LEU A 129 -8.06 9.62 18.25
CA LEU A 129 -6.93 9.90 17.36
C LEU A 129 -5.64 10.15 18.16
N GLU A 130 -5.70 10.98 19.20
CA GLU A 130 -4.54 11.27 20.05
C GLU A 130 -4.06 10.04 20.84
N ALA A 131 -4.97 9.16 21.27
CA ALA A 131 -4.60 7.89 21.88
C ALA A 131 -3.82 6.98 20.92
N ILE A 132 -4.28 6.86 19.66
CA ILE A 132 -3.57 6.08 18.62
C ILE A 132 -2.21 6.72 18.32
N ARG A 133 -2.13 8.05 18.31
CA ARG A 133 -0.88 8.79 18.12
C ARG A 133 0.13 8.52 19.23
N ARG A 134 -0.32 8.48 20.50
CA ARG A 134 0.51 8.15 21.67
C ARG A 134 0.97 6.70 21.67
N PHE A 135 0.13 5.78 21.20
CA PHE A 135 0.49 4.37 21.05
C PHE A 135 1.61 4.18 20.01
N GLY A 136 1.63 4.98 18.94
CA GLY A 136 2.79 5.13 18.05
C GLY A 136 3.07 3.98 17.08
N GLN A 137 2.48 2.79 17.28
CA GLN A 137 2.66 1.62 16.41
C GLN A 137 1.70 1.59 15.20
N ILE A 138 0.67 2.44 15.17
CA ILE A 138 -0.32 2.51 14.08
C ILE A 138 -0.17 3.87 13.39
N LYS A 139 0.54 3.91 12.26
CA LYS A 139 0.76 5.14 11.48
C LYS A 139 0.13 5.08 10.10
N THR A 140 0.24 3.93 9.45
CA THR A 140 -0.24 3.72 8.07
C THR A 140 -1.29 2.63 7.99
N THR A 141 -1.99 2.53 6.86
CA THR A 141 -2.95 1.44 6.61
C THR A 141 -2.31 0.05 6.59
N LYS A 142 -0.99 -0.07 6.38
CA LYS A 142 -0.28 -1.35 6.51
C LYS A 142 -0.13 -1.79 7.97
N ASP A 143 -0.09 -0.83 8.89
CA ASP A 143 0.02 -1.09 10.32
C ASP A 143 -1.34 -1.48 10.94
N LEU A 144 -2.42 -1.48 10.16
CA LEU A 144 -3.75 -1.95 10.56
C LEU A 144 -3.79 -3.48 10.55
N THR A 145 -2.99 -4.11 11.40
CA THR A 145 -2.92 -5.56 11.57
C THR A 145 -3.60 -6.01 12.85
N ARG A 146 -3.97 -7.29 12.91
CA ARG A 146 -4.53 -7.91 14.12
C ARG A 146 -3.62 -7.75 15.34
N GLU A 147 -2.30 -7.80 15.14
CA GLU A 147 -1.29 -7.77 16.20
C GLU A 147 -1.25 -6.37 16.83
N ASN A 148 -1.22 -5.33 15.99
CA ASN A 148 -1.24 -3.95 16.46
C ASN A 148 -2.57 -3.58 17.12
N LEU A 149 -3.70 -4.15 16.68
CA LEU A 149 -5.00 -3.95 17.31
C LEU A 149 -5.07 -4.58 18.72
N VAL A 150 -4.51 -5.78 18.90
CA VAL A 150 -4.43 -6.43 20.22
C VAL A 150 -3.47 -5.68 21.13
N ALA A 151 -2.31 -5.26 20.62
CA ALA A 151 -1.35 -4.44 21.36
C ALA A 151 -1.96 -3.09 21.79
N PHE A 152 -2.80 -2.49 20.94
CA PHE A 152 -3.53 -1.28 21.29
C PHE A 152 -4.58 -1.49 22.41
N ASP A 153 -5.36 -2.59 22.38
CA ASP A 153 -6.29 -2.92 23.48
C ASP A 153 -5.53 -3.18 24.79
N GLN A 154 -4.41 -3.90 24.74
CA GLN A 154 -3.55 -4.12 25.91
C GLN A 154 -3.01 -2.81 26.48
N TRP A 155 -2.56 -1.90 25.60
CA TRP A 155 -2.09 -0.57 25.99
C TRP A 155 -3.21 0.27 26.62
N LEU A 156 -4.44 0.18 26.12
CA LEU A 156 -5.59 0.85 26.71
C LEU A 156 -5.99 0.29 28.09
N ARG A 157 -5.67 -0.98 28.37
CA ARG A 157 -5.92 -1.70 29.63
C ARG A 157 -4.85 -1.48 30.69
N ASP A 158 -4.05 -0.42 30.60
CA ASP A 158 -3.03 0.01 31.58
C ASP A 158 -3.53 0.28 33.02
N GLY A 159 -4.81 0.01 33.32
CA GLY A 159 -5.43 0.20 34.63
C GLY A 159 -6.03 1.59 34.86
N THR A 160 -5.80 2.55 33.97
CA THR A 160 -6.28 3.93 34.13
C THR A 160 -7.69 4.16 33.57
N ARG A 161 -8.15 3.28 32.67
CA ARG A 161 -9.40 3.43 31.90
C ARG A 161 -10.40 2.37 32.27
N SER A 162 -11.67 2.75 32.37
CA SER A 162 -12.78 1.80 32.53
C SER A 162 -13.03 1.02 31.24
N ASP A 163 -13.56 -0.20 31.34
CA ASP A 163 -13.93 -1.00 30.16
C ASP A 163 -14.90 -0.27 29.21
N VAL A 164 -15.76 0.59 29.76
CA VAL A 164 -16.68 1.44 28.99
C VAL A 164 -15.90 2.46 28.14
N ALA A 165 -14.86 3.07 28.70
CA ALA A 165 -14.00 3.99 27.96
C ALA A 165 -13.23 3.25 26.86
N ILE A 166 -12.65 2.09 27.15
CA ILE A 166 -11.92 1.25 26.20
C ILE A 166 -12.82 0.86 25.01
N ASN A 167 -14.05 0.45 25.29
CA ASN A 167 -15.04 0.13 24.24
C ASN A 167 -15.35 1.34 23.34
N ASN A 168 -15.39 2.56 23.90
CA ASN A 168 -15.59 3.78 23.10
C ASN A 168 -14.41 4.07 22.16
N TYR A 169 -13.15 3.83 22.59
CA TYR A 169 -11.99 3.96 21.71
C TYR A 169 -12.08 2.99 20.52
N HIS A 170 -12.35 1.71 20.76
CA HIS A 170 -12.50 0.72 19.70
C HIS A 170 -13.68 1.01 18.78
N LYS A 171 -14.81 1.47 19.33
CA LYS A 171 -15.97 1.89 18.53
C LYS A 171 -15.62 3.02 17.57
N ASN A 172 -14.94 4.06 18.05
CA ASN A 172 -14.53 5.19 17.21
C ASN A 172 -13.49 4.78 16.17
N PHE A 173 -12.51 3.95 16.54
CA PHE A 173 -11.47 3.48 15.63
C PHE A 173 -12.08 2.62 14.50
N ARG A 174 -12.97 1.68 14.83
CA ARG A 174 -13.62 0.80 13.84
C ARG A 174 -14.41 1.56 12.76
N ILE A 175 -14.96 2.74 13.07
CA ILE A 175 -15.65 3.56 12.06
C ILE A 175 -14.72 3.88 10.88
N TYR A 176 -13.46 4.25 11.17
CA TYR A 176 -12.51 4.65 10.13
C TYR A 176 -11.88 3.46 9.43
N THR A 177 -11.61 2.35 10.12
CA THR A 177 -11.13 1.12 9.44
C THR A 177 -12.19 0.57 8.50
N LYS A 178 -13.47 0.59 8.91
CA LYS A 178 -14.57 0.17 8.05
C LYS A 178 -14.75 1.06 6.83
N ARG A 179 -14.60 2.38 6.96
CA ARG A 179 -14.63 3.29 5.79
C ARG A 179 -13.52 2.98 4.80
N LEU A 180 -12.29 2.75 5.29
CA LEU A 180 -11.17 2.36 4.43
C LEU A 180 -11.40 1.01 3.72
N ALA A 181 -12.11 0.08 4.35
CA ALA A 181 -12.50 -1.18 3.72
C ALA A 181 -13.55 -0.94 2.62
N THR A 182 -14.56 -0.10 2.87
CA THR A 182 -15.56 0.28 1.86
C THR A 182 -14.94 1.00 0.66
N GLU A 183 -13.94 1.86 0.91
CA GLU A 183 -13.19 2.58 -0.12
C GLU A 183 -12.17 1.69 -0.86
N ASN A 184 -12.11 0.38 -0.56
CA ASN A 184 -11.14 -0.59 -1.10
C ASN A 184 -9.67 -0.19 -0.88
N VAL A 185 -9.38 0.65 0.12
CA VAL A 185 -8.02 1.03 0.51
C VAL A 185 -7.36 -0.10 1.31
N ILE A 186 -8.15 -0.79 2.14
CA ILE A 186 -7.77 -2.04 2.81
C ILE A 186 -8.65 -3.18 2.30
N ASN A 187 -8.09 -4.39 2.20
CA ASN A 187 -8.82 -5.55 1.67
C ASN A 187 -9.84 -6.12 2.67
N ILE A 188 -9.52 -6.06 3.97
CA ILE A 188 -10.33 -6.64 5.06
C ILE A 188 -10.24 -5.69 6.26
N ASP A 189 -11.36 -5.45 6.96
CA ASP A 189 -11.37 -4.71 8.22
C ASP A 189 -10.65 -5.53 9.31
N PRO A 190 -9.57 -5.02 9.93
CA PRO A 190 -8.85 -5.75 10.99
C PRO A 190 -9.73 -6.06 12.21
N TYR A 191 -10.80 -5.30 12.43
CA TYR A 191 -11.75 -5.57 13.52
C TYR A 191 -12.66 -6.78 13.26
N ASP A 192 -12.82 -7.23 12.02
CA ASP A 192 -13.57 -8.47 11.73
C ASP A 192 -12.71 -9.71 12.04
N LEU A 193 -11.38 -9.54 12.10
CA LEU A 193 -10.42 -10.60 12.43
C LEU A 193 -10.21 -10.78 13.94
N VAL A 194 -10.61 -9.79 14.77
CA VAL A 194 -10.33 -9.76 16.21
C VAL A 194 -11.60 -9.54 17.01
N LYS A 195 -11.88 -10.42 17.98
CA LYS A 195 -13.00 -10.28 18.93
C LYS A 195 -12.49 -9.74 20.27
N PHE A 196 -12.87 -8.51 20.61
CA PHE A 196 -12.60 -7.92 21.93
C PHE A 196 -13.70 -8.29 22.93
N LYS A 197 -13.33 -8.51 24.20
CA LYS A 197 -14.30 -8.79 25.26
C LYS A 197 -15.16 -7.54 25.52
N ARG A 198 -16.48 -7.72 25.54
CA ARG A 198 -17.43 -6.63 25.85
C ARG A 198 -17.27 -6.23 27.31
N GLY A 199 -17.06 -4.93 27.55
CA GLY A 199 -16.91 -4.37 28.90
C GLY A 199 -18.14 -4.65 29.77
N LYS A 200 -17.91 -5.03 31.04
CA LYS A 200 -18.98 -5.10 32.04
C LYS A 200 -19.21 -3.68 32.56
N CYS A 201 -20.46 -3.20 32.52
CA CYS A 201 -20.80 -1.96 33.20
C CYS A 201 -20.65 -2.19 34.70
N LYS A 202 -19.94 -1.32 35.43
CA LYS A 202 -20.01 -1.33 36.88
C LYS A 202 -21.46 -1.01 37.26
N GLU A 203 -22.08 -1.83 38.11
CA GLU A 203 -23.36 -1.49 38.72
C GLU A 203 -23.20 -0.14 39.43
N ARG A 204 -24.25 0.69 39.27
CA ARG A 204 -24.24 2.11 39.56
C ARG A 204 -24.74 2.37 40.98
#